data_AF-A0AAV2YMJ9-F1
#
_entry.id   AF-A0AAV2YMJ9-F1
#
_cell.length_a   1.000
_cell.length_b   1.000
_cell.length_c   1.000
_cell.angle_alpha   90.00
_cell.angle_beta   90.00
_cell.angle_gamma   90.00
#
_symmetry.space_group_name_H-M   'P 1'
#
loop_
_entity.id
_entity.type
_entity.pdbx_description
1 polymer ?
#
loop_
_entity_poly.entity_id
_entity_poly.type
_entity_poly.pdbx_seq_one_letter_code
_entity_poly.pdbx_strand_id
1 'polypeptide(L)'
;MLSIYPASTHDVYKKVKITYSSAIDSACEEIKKACDGIGTDEKALIKVIGSRSPDERTKIALRYKDMFNKDLIDVVRSETSGDFGFLLRLITMPLPQTESYILYKATDGIGTTEQLIYPVMMGRSNEEMSILKKAYFEKYNKDLAVVLNSELSGDFRKVILAALNEPLVEYKSSFHTTAKAEEDAEKLYKVGEGKWGTDEEPFIKILLSSPPQYLELLNKTYNEKYGHGIVKAVEKEFSGYAEKALKFFVRLTLEPWVLLAEHFENTMAGLGTDERSLSAFLVRYHSYLPKVKPVFESTYKISLRERVHGDTNGDYRDLLMNVIDAPTSPTSSY
;
A
#
# COMPACT_ATOMS: atom_id res chain seq x y z
N MET A 1 -7.37 -3.86 -10.77
CA MET A 1 -6.44 -3.31 -9.76
C MET A 1 -6.04 -4.41 -8.82
N LEU A 2 -4.82 -4.37 -8.25
CA LEU A 2 -4.42 -5.33 -7.22
C LEU A 2 -5.32 -5.14 -5.99
N SER A 3 -5.95 -6.22 -5.52
CA SER A 3 -6.69 -6.20 -4.25
C SER A 3 -5.73 -6.56 -3.12
N ILE A 4 -5.43 -5.59 -2.27
CA ILE A 4 -4.47 -5.75 -1.16
C ILE A 4 -5.14 -6.24 0.13
N TYR A 5 -6.46 -6.06 0.27
CA TYR A 5 -7.16 -6.46 1.49
C TYR A 5 -7.47 -7.96 1.51
N PRO A 6 -7.11 -8.67 2.60
CA PRO A 6 -7.45 -10.08 2.75
C PRO A 6 -8.96 -10.26 2.93
N ALA A 7 -9.47 -11.46 2.66
CA ALA A 7 -10.89 -11.78 2.75
C ALA A 7 -11.52 -11.38 4.11
N SER A 8 -10.83 -11.62 5.23
CA SER A 8 -11.29 -11.22 6.57
C SER A 8 -11.59 -9.72 6.69
N THR A 9 -10.86 -8.88 5.98
CA THR A 9 -11.10 -7.42 5.97
C THR A 9 -12.43 -7.10 5.30
N HIS A 10 -12.73 -7.74 4.17
CA HIS A 10 -14.01 -7.58 3.48
C HIS A 10 -15.16 -8.13 4.32
N ASP A 11 -14.96 -9.27 4.99
CA ASP A 11 -15.94 -9.87 5.89
C ASP A 11 -16.28 -8.92 7.05
N VAL A 12 -15.29 -8.34 7.73
CA VAL A 12 -15.50 -7.32 8.78
C VAL A 12 -16.28 -6.14 8.22
N TYR A 13 -15.88 -5.63 7.06
CA TYR A 13 -16.55 -4.50 6.43
C TYR A 13 -18.02 -4.81 6.12
N LYS A 14 -18.31 -6.03 5.66
CA LYS A 14 -19.65 -6.57 5.38
C LYS A 14 -20.40 -7.05 6.63
N LYS A 15 -19.84 -6.87 7.83
CA LYS A 15 -20.39 -7.29 9.12
C LYS A 15 -20.63 -8.81 9.21
N VAL A 16 -19.81 -9.60 8.52
CA VAL A 16 -19.78 -11.05 8.64
C VAL A 16 -19.08 -11.41 9.96
N LYS A 17 -19.66 -12.35 10.71
CA LYS A 17 -19.09 -12.81 11.98
C LYS A 17 -17.80 -13.58 11.73
N ILE A 18 -16.70 -13.14 12.34
CA ILE A 18 -15.43 -13.87 12.32
C ILE A 18 -15.48 -15.04 13.31
N THR A 19 -14.93 -16.17 12.90
CA THR A 19 -14.62 -17.30 13.76
C THR A 19 -13.12 -17.37 14.03
N TYR A 20 -12.77 -17.70 15.27
CA TYR A 20 -11.39 -17.81 15.72
C TYR A 20 -11.07 -19.28 16.01
N SER A 21 -9.90 -19.75 15.59
CA SER A 21 -9.40 -21.08 15.93
C SER A 21 -8.68 -21.05 17.29
N SER A 22 -8.50 -22.22 17.90
CA SER A 22 -7.69 -22.35 19.12
C SER A 22 -6.25 -21.85 18.95
N ALA A 23 -5.70 -21.92 17.73
CA ALA A 23 -4.38 -21.38 17.41
C ALA A 23 -4.34 -19.84 17.49
N ILE A 24 -5.44 -19.16 17.12
CA ILE A 24 -5.54 -17.70 17.27
C ILE A 24 -5.64 -17.33 18.76
N ASP A 25 -6.45 -18.05 19.53
CA ASP A 25 -6.57 -17.82 20.97
C ASP A 25 -5.23 -18.03 21.68
N SER A 26 -4.50 -19.10 21.33
CA SER A 26 -3.17 -19.40 21.88
C SER A 26 -2.16 -18.30 21.52
N ALA A 27 -2.17 -17.81 20.27
CA ALA A 27 -1.30 -16.72 19.86
C ALA A 27 -1.58 -15.43 20.67
N CYS A 28 -2.84 -15.12 20.96
CA CYS A 28 -3.20 -13.98 21.80
C CYS A 28 -2.63 -14.12 23.23
N GLU A 29 -2.71 -15.30 23.83
CA GLU A 29 -2.14 -15.58 25.16
C GLU A 29 -0.61 -15.52 25.17
N GLU A 30 0.03 -16.07 24.14
CA GLU A 30 1.50 -16.03 24.00
C GLU A 30 2.01 -14.58 23.83
N ILE A 31 1.30 -13.75 23.05
CA ILE A 31 1.62 -12.32 22.92
C ILE A 31 1.48 -11.62 24.27
N LYS A 32 0.37 -11.85 24.98
CA LYS A 32 0.15 -11.24 26.29
C LYS A 32 1.31 -11.59 27.24
N LYS A 33 1.68 -12.87 27.28
CA LYS A 33 2.80 -13.34 28.10
C LYS A 33 4.14 -12.70 27.70
N ALA A 34 4.39 -12.50 26.41
CA ALA A 34 5.61 -11.86 25.91
C ALA A 34 5.69 -10.36 26.30
N CYS A 35 4.55 -9.72 26.56
CA CYS A 35 4.45 -8.32 26.97
C CYS A 35 4.15 -8.14 28.48
N ASP A 36 4.08 -9.22 29.27
CA ASP A 36 3.80 -9.15 30.71
C ASP A 36 5.12 -9.04 31.51
N GLY A 37 5.21 -8.05 32.40
CA GLY A 37 6.35 -7.91 33.34
C GLY A 37 7.21 -6.68 33.08
N ILE A 38 8.49 -6.73 33.49
CA ILE A 38 9.46 -5.66 33.24
C ILE A 38 10.20 -6.00 31.95
N GLY A 39 10.00 -5.17 30.92
CA GLY A 39 10.54 -5.39 29.58
C GLY A 39 9.65 -6.30 28.74
N THR A 40 10.07 -6.58 27.51
CA THR A 40 9.34 -7.39 26.53
C THR A 40 10.22 -8.57 26.11
N ASP A 41 9.63 -9.74 25.86
CA ASP A 41 10.34 -10.83 25.19
C ASP A 41 10.22 -10.66 23.67
N GLU A 42 11.11 -9.85 23.09
CA GLU A 42 11.06 -9.52 21.65
C GLU A 42 11.14 -10.78 20.78
N LYS A 43 11.94 -11.76 21.18
CA LYS A 43 12.11 -13.01 20.41
C LYS A 43 10.82 -13.84 20.39
N ALA A 44 10.15 -13.97 21.54
CA ALA A 44 8.85 -14.64 21.60
C ALA A 44 7.81 -13.87 20.80
N LEU A 45 7.76 -12.54 20.92
CA LEU A 45 6.83 -11.70 20.19
C LEU A 45 7.02 -11.84 18.67
N ILE A 46 8.26 -11.70 18.18
CA ILE A 46 8.63 -11.90 16.77
C ILE A 46 8.18 -13.27 16.27
N LYS A 47 8.47 -14.33 17.02
CA LYS A 47 8.12 -15.70 16.62
C LYS A 47 6.60 -15.89 16.53
N VAL A 48 5.83 -15.29 17.44
CA VAL A 48 4.38 -15.49 17.50
C VAL A 48 3.65 -14.73 16.41
N ILE A 49 3.98 -13.44 16.21
CA ILE A 49 3.25 -12.58 15.27
C ILE A 49 3.91 -12.48 13.90
N GLY A 50 5.25 -12.51 13.84
CA GLY A 50 6.02 -12.34 12.62
C GLY A 50 5.82 -13.49 11.63
N SER A 51 5.64 -14.71 12.13
CA SER A 51 5.48 -15.92 11.30
C SER A 51 4.04 -16.14 10.79
N ARG A 52 3.13 -15.17 10.99
CA ARG A 52 1.70 -15.31 10.70
C ARG A 52 1.33 -14.62 9.40
N SER A 53 0.38 -15.24 8.70
CA SER A 53 -0.18 -14.66 7.47
C SER A 53 -0.96 -13.37 7.76
N PRO A 54 -1.16 -12.49 6.76
CA PRO A 54 -1.97 -11.28 6.92
C PRO A 54 -3.37 -11.51 7.53
N ASP A 55 -4.05 -12.58 7.13
CA ASP A 55 -5.37 -12.99 7.64
C ASP A 55 -5.30 -13.44 9.11
N GLU A 56 -4.32 -14.27 9.48
CA GLU A 56 -4.11 -14.68 10.87
C GLU A 56 -3.78 -13.48 11.76
N ARG A 57 -2.91 -12.56 11.31
CA ARG A 57 -2.58 -11.33 12.06
C ARG A 57 -3.80 -10.44 12.27
N THR A 58 -4.67 -10.34 11.26
CA THR A 58 -5.95 -9.64 11.38
C THR A 58 -6.84 -10.28 12.43
N LYS A 59 -6.98 -11.62 12.41
CA LYS A 59 -7.75 -12.37 13.40
C LYS A 59 -7.18 -12.24 14.81
N ILE A 60 -5.86 -12.30 14.96
CA ILE A 60 -5.17 -12.10 16.26
C ILE A 60 -5.47 -10.71 16.81
N ALA A 61 -5.35 -9.66 16.00
CA ALA A 61 -5.60 -8.30 16.46
C ALA A 61 -7.03 -8.09 16.97
N LEU A 62 -8.02 -8.64 16.25
CA LEU A 62 -9.43 -8.59 16.65
C LEU A 62 -9.70 -9.44 17.89
N ARG A 63 -9.20 -10.67 17.91
CA ARG A 63 -9.39 -11.61 19.01
C ARG A 63 -8.72 -11.15 20.30
N TYR A 64 -7.56 -10.50 20.22
CA TYR A 64 -6.86 -9.94 21.37
C TYR A 64 -7.71 -8.90 22.10
N LYS A 65 -8.41 -8.04 21.34
CA LYS A 65 -9.37 -7.08 21.89
C LYS A 65 -10.54 -7.79 22.56
N ASP A 66 -11.11 -8.81 21.93
CA ASP A 66 -12.22 -9.58 22.48
C ASP A 66 -11.84 -10.31 23.79
N MET A 67 -10.62 -10.86 23.88
CA MET A 67 -10.16 -11.64 25.03
C MET A 67 -9.71 -10.77 26.21
N PHE A 68 -9.05 -9.65 25.93
CA PHE A 68 -8.36 -8.86 26.97
C PHE A 68 -8.85 -7.43 27.12
N ASN A 69 -9.82 -7.01 26.30
CA ASN A 69 -10.37 -5.64 26.28
C ASN A 69 -9.28 -4.57 26.12
N LYS A 70 -8.25 -4.87 25.32
CA LYS A 70 -7.13 -3.98 24.99
C LYS A 70 -6.82 -4.07 23.51
N ASP A 71 -6.53 -2.94 22.87
CA ASP A 71 -6.06 -2.94 21.49
C ASP A 71 -4.61 -3.40 21.42
N LEU A 72 -4.32 -4.40 20.57
CA LEU A 72 -2.99 -5.01 20.51
C LEU A 72 -1.89 -4.00 20.11
N ILE A 73 -2.20 -3.04 19.23
CA ILE A 73 -1.29 -1.95 18.89
C ILE A 73 -0.86 -1.14 20.12
N ASP A 74 -1.76 -0.89 21.07
CA ASP A 74 -1.45 -0.05 22.23
C ASP A 74 -0.53 -0.79 23.20
N VAL A 75 -0.71 -2.10 23.34
CA VAL A 75 0.21 -2.97 24.09
C VAL A 75 1.60 -2.92 23.46
N VAL A 76 1.69 -3.15 22.15
CA VAL A 76 3.01 -3.17 21.50
C VAL A 76 3.66 -1.79 21.45
N ARG A 77 2.88 -0.70 21.43
CA ARG A 77 3.40 0.66 21.52
C ARG A 77 4.02 0.98 22.88
N SER A 78 3.49 0.45 23.99
CA SER A 78 4.12 0.67 25.31
C SER A 78 5.42 -0.09 25.47
N GLU A 79 5.53 -1.22 24.79
CA GLU A 79 6.63 -2.17 24.90
C GLU A 79 7.80 -1.87 23.96
N THR A 80 7.56 -1.22 22.81
CA THR A 80 8.56 -1.17 21.73
C THR A 80 8.76 0.21 21.12
N SER A 81 9.98 0.47 20.65
CA SER A 81 10.39 1.74 20.04
C SER A 81 11.17 1.52 18.74
N GLY A 82 11.58 2.61 18.08
CA GLY A 82 12.33 2.57 16.82
C GLY A 82 11.59 1.87 15.67
N ASP A 83 12.36 1.39 14.70
CA ASP A 83 11.84 0.74 13.48
C ASP A 83 11.27 -0.65 13.76
N PHE A 84 11.84 -1.36 14.73
CA PHE A 84 11.26 -2.60 15.26
C PHE A 84 9.84 -2.38 15.76
N GLY A 85 9.64 -1.40 16.65
CA GLY A 85 8.31 -1.06 17.14
C GLY A 85 7.39 -0.53 16.05
N PHE A 86 7.92 0.18 15.05
CA PHE A 86 7.12 0.64 13.91
C PHE A 86 6.56 -0.54 13.11
N LEU A 87 7.42 -1.47 12.65
CA LEU A 87 7.00 -2.65 11.91
C LEU A 87 6.05 -3.52 12.74
N LEU A 88 6.34 -3.73 14.02
CA LEU A 88 5.45 -4.48 14.91
C LEU A 88 4.04 -3.87 14.94
N ARG A 89 3.93 -2.55 15.13
CA ARG A 89 2.62 -1.87 15.12
C ARG A 89 1.88 -2.10 13.81
N LEU A 90 2.59 -2.08 12.67
CA LEU A 90 1.97 -2.31 11.35
C LEU A 90 1.38 -3.71 11.20
N ILE A 91 2.00 -4.73 11.80
CA ILE A 91 1.57 -6.13 11.67
C ILE A 91 0.62 -6.60 12.78
N THR A 92 0.36 -5.76 13.78
CA THR A 92 -0.57 -6.04 14.89
C THR A 92 -1.94 -5.39 14.73
N MET A 93 -2.27 -4.94 13.51
CA MET A 93 -3.56 -4.37 13.16
C MET A 93 -4.10 -5.01 11.88
N PRO A 94 -5.44 -5.05 11.69
CA PRO A 94 -6.04 -5.21 10.37
C PRO A 94 -5.47 -4.21 9.36
N LEU A 95 -5.24 -4.66 8.12
CA LEU A 95 -4.54 -3.87 7.10
C LEU A 95 -5.15 -2.46 6.82
N PRO A 96 -6.48 -2.24 6.82
CA PRO A 96 -7.02 -0.88 6.68
C PRO A 96 -6.63 0.06 7.81
N GLN A 97 -6.52 -0.47 9.04
CA GLN A 97 -6.08 0.30 10.20
C GLN A 97 -4.56 0.55 10.16
N THR A 98 -3.80 -0.42 9.65
CA THR A 98 -2.37 -0.26 9.33
C THR A 98 -2.15 0.86 8.33
N GLU A 99 -2.88 0.87 7.22
CA GLU A 99 -2.78 1.92 6.20
C GLU A 99 -3.23 3.28 6.73
N SER A 100 -4.28 3.30 7.56
CA SER A 100 -4.70 4.52 8.26
C SER A 100 -3.60 5.05 9.18
N TYR A 101 -2.86 4.17 9.85
CA TYR A 101 -1.70 4.53 10.67
C TYR A 101 -0.51 5.02 9.85
N ILE A 102 -0.24 4.41 8.69
CA ILE A 102 0.79 4.89 7.75
C ILE A 102 0.46 6.32 7.30
N LEU A 103 -0.78 6.57 6.87
CA LEU A 103 -1.23 7.91 6.46
C LEU A 103 -1.14 8.91 7.61
N TYR A 104 -1.63 8.55 8.80
CA TYR A 104 -1.51 9.38 9.98
C TYR A 104 -0.04 9.75 10.26
N LYS A 105 0.86 8.77 10.29
CA LYS A 105 2.30 9.01 10.52
C LYS A 105 2.96 9.82 9.41
N ALA A 106 2.49 9.71 8.17
CA ALA A 106 3.00 10.48 7.05
C ALA A 106 2.57 11.97 7.11
N THR A 107 1.50 12.27 7.84
CA THR A 107 0.94 13.63 8.03
C THR A 107 1.10 14.17 9.45
N ASP A 108 1.84 13.46 10.32
CA ASP A 108 1.98 13.79 11.74
C ASP A 108 3.36 14.42 11.98
N GLY A 109 3.38 15.72 12.29
CA GLY A 109 4.59 16.48 12.60
C GLY A 109 4.85 17.63 11.62
N ILE A 110 6.11 18.08 11.55
CA ILE A 110 6.55 19.12 10.61
C ILE A 110 6.85 18.46 9.26
N GLY A 111 6.17 18.91 8.21
CA GLY A 111 6.30 18.38 6.86
C GLY A 111 5.43 17.14 6.63
N THR A 112 5.58 16.55 5.45
CA THR A 112 4.79 15.39 5.01
C THR A 112 5.72 14.34 4.43
N THR A 113 5.43 13.06 4.65
CA THR A 113 6.18 11.96 4.03
C THR A 113 5.40 11.42 2.82
N GLU A 114 5.45 12.12 1.69
CA GLU A 114 4.64 11.81 0.50
C GLU A 114 4.92 10.41 -0.06
N GLN A 115 6.12 9.89 0.16
CA GLN A 115 6.54 8.53 -0.23
C GLN A 115 5.73 7.42 0.44
N LEU A 116 5.16 7.69 1.61
CA LEU A 116 4.23 6.77 2.29
C LEU A 116 2.78 6.97 1.86
N ILE A 117 2.44 8.14 1.32
CA ILE A 117 1.06 8.51 0.97
C ILE A 117 0.67 7.94 -0.38
N TYR A 118 1.41 8.22 -1.45
CA TYR A 118 0.97 7.83 -2.78
C TYR A 118 0.85 6.30 -2.97
N PRO A 119 1.72 5.44 -2.41
CA PRO A 119 1.54 4.00 -2.58
C PRO A 119 0.27 3.51 -1.89
N VAL A 120 -0.12 4.15 -0.78
CA VAL A 120 -1.38 3.88 -0.08
C VAL A 120 -2.55 4.37 -0.91
N MET A 121 -2.51 5.58 -1.45
CA MET A 121 -3.68 6.18 -2.12
C MET A 121 -3.91 5.66 -3.54
N MET A 122 -2.84 5.37 -4.27
CA MET A 122 -2.91 4.95 -5.66
C MET A 122 -3.27 3.48 -5.77
N GLY A 123 -4.05 3.18 -6.79
CA GLY A 123 -4.18 1.80 -7.23
C GLY A 123 -5.34 1.01 -6.61
N ARG A 124 -6.27 1.67 -5.92
CA ARG A 124 -7.33 1.01 -5.14
C ARG A 124 -8.58 0.73 -5.94
N SER A 125 -9.33 -0.30 -5.54
CA SER A 125 -10.73 -0.44 -5.94
C SER A 125 -11.63 0.55 -5.18
N ASN A 126 -12.85 0.78 -5.69
CA ASN A 126 -13.86 1.61 -5.02
C ASN A 126 -14.23 1.06 -3.63
N GLU A 127 -14.29 -0.27 -3.48
CA GLU A 127 -14.56 -0.93 -2.20
C GLU A 127 -13.42 -0.71 -1.21
N GLU A 128 -12.17 -0.94 -1.62
CA GLU A 128 -10.99 -0.77 -0.76
C GLU A 128 -10.77 0.70 -0.34
N MET A 129 -11.05 1.66 -1.24
CA MET A 129 -11.03 3.08 -0.88
C MET A 129 -12.10 3.41 0.17
N SER A 130 -13.30 2.82 0.05
CA SER A 130 -14.38 3.01 1.02
C SER A 130 -14.03 2.41 2.39
N ILE A 131 -13.43 1.21 2.40
CA ILE A 131 -12.92 0.56 3.61
C ILE A 131 -11.85 1.43 4.28
N LEU A 132 -10.88 1.97 3.53
CA LEU A 132 -9.82 2.82 4.06
C LEU A 132 -10.39 4.09 4.71
N LYS A 133 -11.27 4.82 4.00
CA LYS A 133 -11.90 6.05 4.53
C LYS A 133 -12.63 5.77 5.84
N LYS A 134 -13.40 4.68 5.90
CA LYS A 134 -14.12 4.26 7.10
C LYS A 134 -13.15 3.94 8.24
N ALA A 135 -12.12 3.13 7.99
CA ALA A 135 -11.13 2.76 9.01
C ALA A 135 -10.38 3.98 9.56
N TYR A 136 -10.06 4.95 8.69
CA TYR A 136 -9.40 6.19 9.10
C TYR A 136 -10.32 7.04 10.00
N PHE A 137 -11.58 7.21 9.60
CA PHE A 137 -12.57 7.96 10.37
C PHE A 137 -12.85 7.31 11.73
N GLU A 138 -13.06 6.00 11.77
CA GLU A 138 -13.31 5.26 13.02
C GLU A 138 -12.14 5.38 14.01
N LYS A 139 -10.90 5.41 13.51
CA LYS A 139 -9.70 5.46 14.36
C LYS A 139 -9.33 6.87 14.82
N TYR A 140 -9.45 7.88 13.96
CA TYR A 140 -8.96 9.23 14.23
C TYR A 140 -10.06 10.28 14.36
N ASN A 141 -11.32 9.92 14.13
CA ASN A 141 -12.46 10.82 14.12
C ASN A 141 -12.24 12.05 13.20
N LYS A 142 -11.61 11.81 12.05
CA LYS A 142 -11.26 12.82 11.04
C LYS A 142 -11.57 12.28 9.65
N ASP A 143 -12.07 13.13 8.77
CA ASP A 143 -12.27 12.79 7.37
C ASP A 143 -10.91 12.76 6.64
N LEU A 144 -10.61 11.64 5.96
CA LEU A 144 -9.32 11.45 5.29
C LEU A 144 -9.12 12.43 4.12
N ALA A 145 -10.17 12.80 3.40
CA ALA A 145 -10.10 13.79 2.32
C ALA A 145 -9.72 15.16 2.88
N VAL A 146 -10.35 15.54 4.00
CA VAL A 146 -10.06 16.82 4.68
C VAL A 146 -8.62 16.86 5.16
N VAL A 147 -8.13 15.79 5.78
CA VAL A 147 -6.72 15.70 6.22
C VAL A 147 -5.77 15.81 5.03
N LEU A 148 -5.93 15.00 3.99
CA LEU A 148 -5.00 15.03 2.85
C LEU A 148 -5.10 16.35 2.07
N ASN A 149 -6.25 17.00 2.04
CA ASN A 149 -6.39 18.33 1.44
C ASN A 149 -5.63 19.43 2.21
N SER A 150 -5.57 19.34 3.54
CA SER A 150 -4.84 20.31 4.37
C SER A 150 -3.34 20.08 4.39
N GLU A 151 -2.90 18.83 4.32
CA GLU A 151 -1.48 18.45 4.44
C GLU A 151 -0.74 18.51 3.11
N LEU A 152 -1.44 18.35 1.98
CA LEU A 152 -0.82 18.33 0.66
C LEU A 152 -0.97 19.67 -0.07
N SER A 153 -0.12 19.88 -1.07
CA SER A 153 -0.16 21.07 -1.93
C SER A 153 0.12 20.73 -3.39
N GLY A 154 -0.10 21.72 -4.27
CA GLY A 154 0.18 21.63 -5.71
C GLY A 154 -0.53 20.46 -6.40
N ASP A 155 0.10 19.94 -7.46
CA ASP A 155 -0.46 18.87 -8.27
C ASP A 155 -0.49 17.54 -7.53
N PHE A 156 0.39 17.35 -6.53
CA PHE A 156 0.35 16.15 -5.72
C PHE A 156 -0.96 16.09 -4.93
N ARG A 157 -1.44 17.21 -4.37
CA ARG A 157 -2.77 17.29 -3.77
C ARG A 157 -3.86 16.99 -4.79
N LYS A 158 -3.81 17.58 -5.98
CA LYS A 158 -4.81 17.34 -7.04
C LYS A 158 -4.93 15.85 -7.37
N VAL A 159 -3.79 15.18 -7.61
CA VAL A 159 -3.71 13.74 -7.91
C VAL A 159 -4.28 12.90 -6.76
N ILE A 160 -3.89 13.16 -5.53
CA ILE A 160 -4.34 12.38 -4.37
C ILE A 160 -5.83 12.57 -4.11
N LEU A 161 -6.35 13.80 -4.23
CA LEU A 161 -7.78 14.07 -4.06
C LEU A 161 -8.62 13.50 -5.20
N ALA A 162 -8.12 13.49 -6.42
CA ALA A 162 -8.78 12.81 -7.54
C ALA A 162 -8.88 11.30 -7.28
N ALA A 163 -7.77 10.63 -6.89
CA ALA A 163 -7.80 9.22 -6.53
C ALA A 163 -8.75 8.91 -5.36
N LEU A 164 -8.88 9.84 -4.40
CA LEU A 164 -9.72 9.68 -3.23
C LEU A 164 -11.21 9.90 -3.54
N ASN A 165 -11.55 10.91 -4.34
CA ASN A 165 -12.93 11.36 -4.52
C ASN A 165 -13.61 10.80 -5.77
N GLU A 166 -12.84 10.46 -6.81
CA GLU A 166 -13.39 9.94 -8.06
C GLU A 166 -13.38 8.41 -8.05
N PRO A 167 -14.55 7.75 -8.16
CA PRO A 167 -14.59 6.30 -8.26
C PRO A 167 -13.99 5.85 -9.59
N LEU A 168 -13.24 4.75 -9.56
CA LEU A 168 -12.86 4.02 -10.77
C LEU A 168 -14.11 3.64 -11.56
N VAL A 169 -14.08 3.91 -12.85
CA VAL A 169 -15.18 3.54 -13.76
C VAL A 169 -15.09 2.04 -14.05
N GLU A 170 -16.24 1.38 -14.05
CA GLU A 170 -16.33 -0.02 -14.44
C GLU A 170 -15.98 -0.21 -15.92
N TYR A 171 -15.21 -1.26 -16.23
CA TYR A 171 -14.91 -1.59 -17.62
C TYR A 171 -16.19 -2.00 -18.38
N LYS A 172 -16.46 -1.25 -19.45
CA LYS A 172 -17.55 -1.50 -20.41
C LYS A 172 -16.99 -1.53 -21.82
N SER A 173 -17.01 -2.67 -22.49
CA SER A 173 -16.47 -2.84 -23.84
C SER A 173 -17.15 -1.96 -24.90
N SER A 174 -18.40 -1.55 -24.68
CA SER A 174 -19.13 -0.63 -25.55
C SER A 174 -18.64 0.82 -25.46
N PHE A 175 -17.98 1.20 -24.37
CA PHE A 175 -17.46 2.55 -24.14
C PHE A 175 -15.93 2.60 -24.28
N HIS A 176 -15.23 1.64 -23.68
CA HIS A 176 -13.78 1.52 -23.65
C HIS A 176 -13.25 0.87 -24.93
N THR A 177 -13.54 1.52 -26.06
CA THR A 177 -13.19 1.07 -27.41
C THR A 177 -11.85 1.63 -27.87
N THR A 178 -11.29 1.11 -28.97
CA THR A 178 -10.09 1.67 -29.61
C THR A 178 -10.29 3.13 -30.03
N ALA A 179 -11.47 3.49 -30.58
CA ALA A 179 -11.76 4.88 -30.96
C ALA A 179 -11.75 5.81 -29.74
N LYS A 180 -12.25 5.34 -28.58
CA LYS A 180 -12.17 6.10 -27.33
C LYS A 180 -10.74 6.24 -26.84
N ALA A 181 -9.92 5.19 -26.96
CA ALA A 181 -8.50 5.23 -26.62
C ALA A 181 -7.71 6.20 -27.52
N GLU A 182 -8.03 6.26 -28.81
CA GLU A 182 -7.45 7.23 -29.75
C GLU A 182 -7.83 8.67 -29.38
N GLU A 183 -9.10 8.90 -29.05
CA GLU A 183 -9.61 10.19 -28.59
C GLU A 183 -8.92 10.65 -27.29
N ASP A 184 -8.82 9.76 -26.30
CA ASP A 184 -8.14 10.06 -25.03
C ASP A 184 -6.64 10.24 -25.20
N ALA A 185 -5.99 9.46 -26.07
CA ALA A 185 -4.57 9.65 -26.38
C ALA A 185 -4.31 11.03 -27.01
N GLU A 186 -5.19 11.48 -27.91
CA GLU A 186 -5.14 12.86 -28.42
C GLU A 186 -5.36 13.91 -27.35
N LYS A 187 -6.33 13.70 -26.47
CA LYS A 187 -6.60 14.63 -25.38
C LYS A 187 -5.39 14.73 -24.46
N LEU A 188 -4.84 13.60 -23.99
CA LEU A 188 -3.65 13.54 -23.15
C LEU A 188 -2.45 14.23 -23.81
N TYR A 189 -2.21 14.00 -25.10
CA TYR A 189 -1.13 14.69 -25.81
C TYR A 189 -1.39 16.20 -25.91
N LYS A 190 -2.61 16.63 -26.25
CA LYS A 190 -2.95 18.06 -26.41
C LYS A 190 -2.91 18.85 -25.10
N VAL A 191 -3.34 18.25 -23.98
CA VAL A 191 -3.38 18.90 -22.67
C VAL A 191 -2.07 18.79 -21.89
N GLY A 192 -1.17 17.89 -22.30
CA GLY A 192 0.19 17.83 -21.77
C GLY A 192 1.22 18.31 -22.78
N GLU A 193 1.86 17.38 -23.49
CA GLU A 193 3.02 17.65 -24.37
C GLU A 193 2.77 18.67 -25.50
N GLY A 194 1.52 18.91 -25.87
CA GLY A 194 1.13 19.88 -26.88
C GLY A 194 1.17 21.35 -26.44
N LYS A 195 1.28 21.65 -25.13
CA LYS A 195 1.28 23.02 -24.59
C LYS A 195 2.04 23.10 -23.26
N TRP A 196 2.88 24.12 -23.11
CA TRP A 196 3.56 24.38 -21.83
C TRP A 196 2.66 25.20 -20.90
N GLY A 197 2.35 24.68 -19.69
CA GLY A 197 1.61 25.40 -18.64
C GLY A 197 0.08 25.27 -18.68
N THR A 198 -0.45 24.11 -19.05
CA THR A 198 -1.91 23.82 -19.10
C THR A 198 -2.48 23.29 -17.78
N ASP A 199 -3.81 23.34 -17.65
CA ASP A 199 -4.57 22.72 -16.56
C ASP A 199 -4.39 21.19 -16.61
N GLU A 200 -3.75 20.61 -15.59
CA GLU A 200 -3.38 19.19 -15.54
C GLU A 200 -4.57 18.30 -15.11
N GLU A 201 -5.70 18.86 -14.66
CA GLU A 201 -6.85 18.10 -14.16
C GLU A 201 -7.46 17.12 -15.18
N PRO A 202 -7.64 17.47 -16.48
CA PRO A 202 -8.14 16.53 -17.48
C PRO A 202 -7.21 15.32 -17.65
N PHE A 203 -5.89 15.52 -17.53
CA PHE A 203 -4.91 14.44 -17.63
C PHE A 203 -5.06 13.48 -16.45
N ILE A 204 -5.11 14.03 -15.22
CA ILE A 204 -5.31 13.27 -13.99
C ILE A 204 -6.63 12.47 -14.07
N LYS A 205 -7.71 13.12 -14.49
CA LYS A 205 -9.04 12.51 -14.57
C LYS A 205 -9.10 11.36 -15.56
N ILE A 206 -8.54 11.52 -16.77
CA ILE A 206 -8.51 10.44 -17.77
C ILE A 206 -7.74 9.24 -17.20
N LEU A 207 -6.57 9.46 -16.61
CA LEU A 207 -5.76 8.36 -16.07
C LEU A 207 -6.45 7.66 -14.89
N LEU A 208 -6.83 8.42 -13.86
CA LEU A 208 -7.32 7.83 -12.61
C LEU A 208 -8.74 7.24 -12.72
N SER A 209 -9.50 7.59 -13.75
CA SER A 209 -10.79 6.95 -14.04
C SER A 209 -10.69 5.72 -14.96
N SER A 210 -9.52 5.49 -15.57
CA SER A 210 -9.32 4.39 -16.54
C SER A 210 -9.30 3.03 -15.84
N PRO A 211 -10.23 2.10 -16.15
CA PRO A 211 -10.13 0.74 -15.66
C PRO A 211 -8.90 0.02 -16.23
N PRO A 212 -8.38 -1.02 -15.57
CA PRO A 212 -7.12 -1.67 -15.94
C PRO A 212 -7.00 -2.04 -17.42
N GLN A 213 -8.02 -2.71 -17.95
CA GLN A 213 -8.05 -3.18 -19.34
C GLN A 213 -8.04 -2.01 -20.33
N TYR A 214 -8.70 -0.91 -19.97
CA TYR A 214 -8.70 0.28 -20.81
C TYR A 214 -7.38 1.04 -20.71
N LEU A 215 -6.74 1.09 -19.54
CA LEU A 215 -5.44 1.72 -19.39
C LEU A 215 -4.35 0.99 -20.20
N GLU A 216 -4.41 -0.33 -20.29
CA GLU A 216 -3.56 -1.12 -21.19
C GLU A 216 -3.78 -0.74 -22.66
N LEU A 217 -5.04 -0.66 -23.10
CA LEU A 217 -5.40 -0.25 -24.46
C LEU A 217 -4.93 1.19 -24.75
N LEU A 218 -5.22 2.12 -23.85
CA LEU A 218 -4.82 3.52 -23.94
C LEU A 218 -3.30 3.64 -24.03
N ASN A 219 -2.54 2.90 -23.21
CA ASN A 219 -1.09 2.90 -23.26
C ASN A 219 -0.55 2.40 -24.60
N LYS A 220 -1.12 1.31 -25.13
CA LYS A 220 -0.76 0.79 -26.44
C LYS A 220 -1.05 1.81 -27.55
N THR A 221 -2.27 2.36 -27.59
CA THR A 221 -2.69 3.34 -28.60
C THR A 221 -1.86 4.62 -28.54
N TYR A 222 -1.55 5.11 -27.34
CA TYR A 222 -0.69 6.28 -27.15
C TYR A 222 0.72 6.02 -27.70
N ASN A 223 1.30 4.85 -27.42
CA ASN A 223 2.61 4.46 -27.93
C ASN A 223 2.66 4.34 -29.45
N GLU A 224 1.64 3.73 -30.06
CA GLU A 224 1.55 3.62 -31.52
C GLU A 224 1.47 4.99 -32.21
N LYS A 225 0.86 5.99 -31.55
CA LYS A 225 0.65 7.33 -32.11
C LYS A 225 1.80 8.30 -31.86
N TYR A 226 2.44 8.24 -30.69
CA TYR A 226 3.43 9.23 -30.25
C TYR A 226 4.82 8.65 -29.96
N GLY A 227 5.00 7.34 -30.11
CA GLY A 227 6.30 6.67 -30.02
C GLY A 227 6.81 6.40 -28.60
N HIS A 228 5.99 6.61 -27.57
CA HIS A 228 6.26 6.19 -26.19
C HIS A 228 4.97 5.94 -25.40
N GLY A 229 5.03 5.19 -24.29
CA GLY A 229 3.87 4.91 -23.44
C GLY A 229 3.46 6.07 -22.51
N ILE A 230 2.39 5.84 -21.75
CA ILE A 230 1.78 6.80 -20.82
C ILE A 230 2.70 7.15 -19.66
N VAL A 231 3.52 6.21 -19.17
CA VAL A 231 4.53 6.50 -18.14
C VAL A 231 5.44 7.64 -18.58
N LYS A 232 5.87 7.64 -19.84
CA LYS A 232 6.73 8.70 -20.38
C LYS A 232 5.98 10.02 -20.60
N ALA A 233 4.70 9.95 -20.96
CA ALA A 233 3.86 11.14 -21.02
C ALA A 233 3.71 11.81 -19.64
N VAL A 234 3.53 11.01 -18.58
CA VAL A 234 3.50 11.51 -17.19
C VAL A 234 4.82 12.19 -16.81
N GLU A 235 5.98 11.60 -17.16
CA GLU A 235 7.30 12.19 -16.88
C GLU A 235 7.55 13.54 -17.57
N LYS A 236 6.93 13.75 -18.73
CA LYS A 236 7.07 15.00 -19.48
C LYS A 236 6.17 16.10 -18.92
N GLU A 237 5.03 15.71 -18.35
CA GLU A 237 3.99 16.64 -17.91
C GLU A 237 4.09 16.99 -16.42
N PHE A 238 4.37 16.01 -15.58
CA PHE A 238 4.37 16.17 -14.13
C PHE A 238 5.80 16.12 -13.59
N SER A 239 5.98 16.70 -12.41
CA SER A 239 7.21 16.59 -11.64
C SER A 239 6.92 16.22 -10.18
N GLY A 240 7.98 15.93 -9.42
CA GLY A 240 7.90 15.71 -7.98
C GLY A 240 6.99 14.53 -7.60
N TYR A 241 6.17 14.71 -6.57
CA TYR A 241 5.32 13.62 -6.07
C TYR A 241 4.06 13.38 -6.89
N ALA A 242 3.59 14.35 -7.67
CA ALA A 242 2.51 14.14 -8.64
C ALA A 242 2.94 13.13 -9.71
N GLU A 243 4.14 13.34 -10.29
CA GLU A 243 4.74 12.42 -11.26
C GLU A 243 4.90 11.02 -10.66
N LYS A 244 5.50 10.91 -9.46
CA LYS A 244 5.71 9.62 -8.78
C LYS A 244 4.40 8.88 -8.53
N ALA A 245 3.35 9.57 -8.10
CA ALA A 245 2.05 8.98 -7.83
C ALA A 245 1.37 8.45 -9.10
N LEU A 246 1.34 9.25 -10.17
CA LEU A 246 0.74 8.85 -11.46
C LEU A 246 1.55 7.72 -12.12
N LYS A 247 2.88 7.77 -12.09
CA LYS A 247 3.73 6.66 -12.55
C LYS A 247 3.47 5.39 -11.75
N PHE A 248 3.34 5.49 -10.43
CA PHE A 248 2.99 4.35 -9.58
C PHE A 248 1.65 3.75 -10.01
N PHE A 249 0.61 4.56 -10.17
CA PHE A 249 -0.72 4.10 -10.62
C PHE A 249 -0.66 3.36 -11.98
N VAL A 250 0.00 3.96 -12.97
CA VAL A 250 0.10 3.38 -14.33
C VAL A 250 0.90 2.07 -14.29
N ARG A 251 2.07 2.08 -13.64
CA ARG A 251 2.94 0.90 -13.56
C ARG A 251 2.36 -0.21 -12.71
N LEU A 252 1.57 0.10 -11.68
CA LEU A 252 0.89 -0.91 -10.87
C LEU A 252 -0.16 -1.67 -11.70
N THR A 253 -0.69 -1.03 -12.74
CA THR A 253 -1.59 -1.68 -13.70
C THR A 253 -0.82 -2.48 -14.74
N LEU A 254 0.19 -1.88 -15.38
CA LEU A 254 0.86 -2.47 -16.54
C LEU A 254 1.94 -3.49 -16.19
N GLU A 255 2.66 -3.29 -15.08
CA GLU A 255 3.84 -4.06 -14.69
C GLU A 255 4.00 -4.18 -13.16
N PRO A 256 2.97 -4.61 -12.41
CA PRO A 256 2.93 -4.54 -10.95
C PRO A 256 4.14 -5.21 -10.27
N TRP A 257 4.59 -6.36 -10.77
CA TRP A 257 5.64 -7.12 -10.11
C TRP A 257 7.02 -6.48 -10.30
N VAL A 258 7.26 -5.87 -11.46
CA VAL A 258 8.49 -5.11 -11.73
C VAL A 258 8.50 -3.86 -10.88
N LEU A 259 7.40 -3.10 -10.88
CA LEU A 259 7.25 -1.90 -10.03
C LEU A 259 7.50 -2.21 -8.56
N LEU A 260 6.84 -3.25 -8.01
CA LEU A 260 6.98 -3.57 -6.59
C LEU A 260 8.38 -4.07 -6.24
N ALA A 261 9.04 -4.83 -7.14
CA ALA A 261 10.44 -5.23 -6.94
C ALA A 261 11.38 -4.01 -6.91
N GLU A 262 11.22 -3.07 -7.83
CA GLU A 262 11.98 -1.82 -7.84
C GLU A 262 11.71 -0.98 -6.60
N HIS A 263 10.46 -0.91 -6.14
CA HIS A 263 10.11 -0.20 -4.92
C HIS A 263 10.80 -0.78 -3.70
N PHE A 264 10.87 -2.11 -3.56
CA PHE A 264 11.66 -2.72 -2.49
C PHE A 264 13.13 -2.32 -2.58
N GLU A 265 13.76 -2.42 -3.74
CA GLU A 265 15.17 -2.02 -3.87
C GLU A 265 15.38 -0.54 -3.54
N ASN A 266 14.48 0.34 -3.98
CA ASN A 266 14.57 1.77 -3.70
C ASN A 266 14.51 2.10 -2.20
N THR A 267 13.94 1.23 -1.36
CA THR A 267 13.98 1.42 0.11
C THR A 267 15.31 1.07 0.74
N MET A 268 16.20 0.41 0.00
CA MET A 268 17.50 -0.06 0.50
C MET A 268 18.68 0.48 -0.32
N ALA A 269 18.41 1.10 -1.47
CA ALA A 269 19.43 1.63 -2.36
C ALA A 269 20.04 2.92 -1.80
N GLY A 270 21.38 2.99 -1.79
CA GLY A 270 22.12 4.17 -1.35
C GLY A 270 22.77 4.02 0.03
N LEU A 271 22.92 5.12 0.75
CA LEU A 271 23.47 5.12 2.11
C LEU A 271 22.35 4.98 3.13
N GLY A 272 22.27 3.80 3.75
CA GLY A 272 21.23 3.47 4.74
C GLY A 272 19.96 2.92 4.11
N THR A 273 18.99 2.61 4.97
CA THR A 273 17.69 2.06 4.60
C THR A 273 16.60 3.10 4.88
N ASP A 274 15.52 3.11 4.09
CA ASP A 274 14.26 3.73 4.49
C ASP A 274 13.41 2.67 5.19
N GLU A 275 13.66 2.44 6.48
CA GLU A 275 13.01 1.38 7.26
C GLU A 275 11.50 1.56 7.32
N ARG A 276 11.01 2.80 7.27
CA ARG A 276 9.57 3.09 7.30
C ARG A 276 8.89 2.65 6.01
N SER A 277 9.43 3.04 4.86
CA SER A 277 8.91 2.61 3.57
C SER A 277 9.08 1.11 3.38
N LEU A 278 10.23 0.53 3.76
CA LEU A 278 10.45 -0.92 3.70
C LEU A 278 9.39 -1.68 4.51
N SER A 279 9.15 -1.25 5.75
CA SER A 279 8.14 -1.85 6.62
C SER A 279 6.73 -1.70 6.06
N ALA A 280 6.36 -0.50 5.60
CA ALA A 280 5.06 -0.23 5.02
C ALA A 280 4.80 -1.08 3.77
N PHE A 281 5.78 -1.16 2.86
CA PHE A 281 5.68 -1.95 1.63
C PHE A 281 5.61 -3.45 1.91
N LEU A 282 6.46 -3.95 2.81
CA LEU A 282 6.43 -5.37 3.19
C LEU A 282 5.06 -5.78 3.72
N VAL A 283 4.47 -4.98 4.62
CA VAL A 283 3.18 -5.31 5.23
C VAL A 283 2.03 -5.22 4.23
N ARG A 284 2.01 -4.16 3.41
CA ARG A 284 0.94 -3.93 2.42
C ARG A 284 0.93 -4.95 1.29
N TYR A 285 2.11 -5.34 0.81
CA TYR A 285 2.25 -6.25 -0.32
C TYR A 285 2.66 -7.67 0.09
N HIS A 286 2.52 -8.03 1.38
CA HIS A 286 2.86 -9.36 1.89
C HIS A 286 2.21 -10.48 1.05
N SER A 287 0.91 -10.36 0.76
CA SER A 287 0.18 -11.35 -0.04
C SER A 287 0.71 -11.55 -1.47
N TYR A 288 1.48 -10.58 -1.97
CA TYR A 288 2.07 -10.60 -3.32
C TYR A 288 3.56 -10.95 -3.34
N LEU A 289 4.20 -11.17 -2.19
CA LEU A 289 5.62 -11.59 -2.15
C LEU A 289 5.94 -12.82 -3.02
N PRO A 290 5.08 -13.85 -3.17
CA PRO A 290 5.33 -14.97 -4.07
C PRO A 290 5.48 -14.58 -5.55
N LYS A 291 4.92 -13.43 -5.97
CA LYS A 291 5.07 -12.87 -7.32
C LYS A 291 6.24 -11.90 -7.41
N VAL A 292 6.48 -11.12 -6.35
CA VAL A 292 7.55 -10.11 -6.32
C VAL A 292 8.93 -10.73 -6.15
N LYS A 293 9.11 -11.73 -5.27
CA LYS A 293 10.42 -12.33 -4.97
C LYS A 293 11.16 -12.86 -6.21
N PRO A 294 10.54 -13.62 -7.13
CA PRO A 294 11.23 -14.10 -8.34
C PRO A 294 11.62 -12.97 -9.30
N VAL A 295 10.78 -11.93 -9.41
CA VAL A 295 11.07 -10.77 -10.26
C VAL A 295 12.23 -9.96 -9.67
N PHE A 296 12.23 -9.76 -8.35
CA PHE A 296 13.32 -9.12 -7.63
C PHE A 296 14.65 -9.85 -7.85
N GLU A 297 14.69 -11.15 -7.59
CA GLU A 297 15.92 -11.95 -7.71
C GLU A 297 16.44 -12.00 -9.15
N SER A 298 15.53 -12.15 -10.13
CA SER A 298 15.94 -12.14 -11.55
C SER A 298 16.49 -10.78 -12.00
N THR A 299 16.02 -9.67 -11.41
CA THR A 299 16.46 -8.30 -11.73
C THR A 299 17.78 -7.96 -11.03
N TYR A 300 17.86 -8.18 -9.71
CA TYR A 300 18.98 -7.71 -8.87
C TYR A 300 20.04 -8.77 -8.57
N LYS A 301 19.82 -10.02 -8.98
CA LYS A 301 20.76 -11.15 -8.78
C LYS A 301 21.07 -11.47 -7.32
N ILE A 302 20.17 -11.08 -6.42
CA ILE A 302 20.16 -11.39 -4.99
C ILE A 302 18.71 -11.58 -4.57
N SER A 303 18.41 -12.53 -3.69
CA SER A 303 17.04 -12.69 -3.21
C SER A 303 16.60 -11.47 -2.40
N LEU A 304 15.30 -11.12 -2.44
CA LEU A 304 14.76 -10.02 -1.62
C LEU A 304 15.09 -10.22 -0.13
N ARG A 305 15.06 -11.47 0.33
CA ARG A 305 15.36 -11.85 1.71
C ARG A 305 16.82 -11.54 2.07
N GLU A 306 17.76 -11.97 1.25
CA GLU A 306 19.19 -11.69 1.48
C GLU A 306 19.50 -10.19 1.38
N ARG A 307 18.87 -9.50 0.43
CA ARG A 307 19.02 -8.05 0.27
C ARG A 307 18.59 -7.29 1.53
N VAL A 308 17.40 -7.60 2.06
CA VAL A 308 16.89 -7.00 3.30
C VAL A 308 17.76 -7.39 4.50
N HIS A 309 18.21 -8.64 4.58
CA HIS A 309 19.09 -9.10 5.66
C HIS A 309 20.42 -8.34 5.69
N GLY A 310 21.00 -8.06 4.52
CA GLY A 310 22.27 -7.33 4.40
C GLY A 310 22.18 -5.85 4.76
N ASP A 311 20.99 -5.24 4.63
CA ASP A 311 20.77 -3.80 4.86
C ASP A 311 20.30 -3.47 6.28
N THR A 312 19.78 -4.47 7.01
CA THR A 312 19.13 -4.27 8.31
C THR A 312 19.83 -5.03 9.44
N ASN A 313 19.51 -4.72 10.70
CA ASN A 313 20.09 -5.39 11.87
C ASN A 313 19.11 -5.51 13.05
N GLY A 314 19.54 -6.21 14.11
CA GLY A 314 18.81 -6.36 15.37
C GLY A 314 17.43 -7.01 15.23
N ASP A 315 16.56 -6.74 16.20
CA ASP A 315 15.19 -7.27 16.25
C ASP A 315 14.33 -6.80 15.07
N TYR A 316 14.63 -5.63 14.51
CA TYR A 316 13.99 -5.14 13.29
C TYR A 316 14.24 -6.07 12.10
N ARG A 317 15.50 -6.45 11.85
CA ARG A 317 15.84 -7.45 10.82
C ARG A 317 15.17 -8.78 11.10
N ASP A 318 15.26 -9.27 12.34
CA ASP A 318 14.72 -10.58 12.68
C ASP A 318 13.20 -10.63 12.45
N LEU A 319 12.50 -9.53 12.75
CA LEU A 319 11.08 -9.41 12.42
C LEU A 319 10.82 -9.34 10.91
N LEU A 320 11.57 -8.53 10.16
CA LEU A 320 11.46 -8.47 8.69
C LEU A 320 11.63 -9.86 8.07
N MET A 321 12.61 -10.64 8.53
CA MET A 321 12.85 -11.99 8.03
C MET A 321 11.65 -12.90 8.29
N ASN A 322 11.10 -12.88 9.50
CA ASN A 322 9.92 -13.67 9.83
C ASN A 322 8.72 -13.29 8.97
N VAL A 323 8.48 -11.99 8.75
CA VAL A 323 7.38 -11.53 7.91
C VAL A 323 7.61 -11.86 6.43
N ILE A 324 8.83 -11.79 5.93
CA ILE A 324 9.18 -12.18 4.55
C ILE A 324 8.95 -13.68 4.34
N ASP A 325 9.27 -14.50 5.34
CA ASP A 325 9.20 -15.97 5.27
C ASP A 325 7.80 -16.52 5.65
N ALA A 326 6.91 -15.67 6.16
CA ALA A 326 5.57 -16.05 6.59
C ALA A 326 4.67 -16.49 5.42
N PRO A 327 3.64 -17.32 5.70
CA PRO A 327 2.65 -17.68 4.69
C PRO A 327 1.85 -16.46 4.21
N THR A 328 1.47 -16.46 2.93
CA THR A 328 0.58 -15.43 2.38
C THR A 328 -0.89 -15.81 2.50
N SER A 329 -1.77 -14.82 2.58
CA SER A 329 -3.22 -15.02 2.52
C SER A 329 -3.72 -14.87 1.07
N PRO A 330 -4.76 -15.62 0.65
CA PRO A 330 -5.42 -15.36 -0.62
C PRO A 330 -5.96 -13.93 -0.65
N THR A 331 -5.71 -13.22 -1.75
CA THR A 331 -6.36 -11.94 -2.04
C THR A 331 -7.66 -12.20 -2.78
N SER A 332 -8.71 -11.42 -2.52
CA SER A 332 -9.96 -11.52 -3.27
C SER A 332 -9.71 -11.32 -4.77
N SER A 333 -10.05 -12.30 -5.60
CA SER A 333 -10.16 -12.10 -7.05
C SER A 333 -11.48 -11.39 -7.33
N TYR A 334 -11.42 -10.13 -7.77
CA TYR A 334 -12.56 -9.42 -8.32
C TYR A 334 -12.63 -9.62 -9.83
#